data_AF-A0A959RHD3-F1
#
_entry.id   AF-A0A959RHD3-F1
#
_cell.length_a   1.000
_cell.length_b   1.000
_cell.length_c   1.000
_cell.angle_alpha   90.00
_cell.angle_beta   90.00
_cell.angle_gamma   90.00
#
_symmetry.space_group_name_H-M   'P 1'
#
loop_
_entity.id
_entity.type
_entity.pdbx_description
1 polymer ?
#
loop_
_entity_poly.entity_id
_entity_poly.type
_entity_poly.pdbx_seq_one_letter_code
_entity_poly.pdbx_strand_id
1 'polypeptide(L)'
;RYDVRGRVIKMWNIISGFDTLITDYSYNSQDQVTDYSHTGLTEIKTYRNTYDYAGRLEKVEYYTGPPDAPDPDYINITEYDYNPNSQVSSQQFNDNTIENVYSYNNRNWIASMINSQTIFDFTNSYFRNGNVKTTELSGDYNKNFASSSALTFDYSYDKSNRLIETSNSSKYFDLINTYDKDGNILTLDRNGSTGNQIDDFNYAYYSGTNKLQRVYGSGTQYTYDANGNMTSDALNRNTNITYDHRNLILELRHTKYILNDSLIILTKYYYDEAGNRIRKMSYNTSNDSLINDVIYSRDISGRELAIYENGSIEQWNIYGMDNTGFIDGNDNIRYYMKDHLGSVRAVTDGTGGVVSSQDYDAWGYLLENRVYESDASIYKFTSKERDDENQYDYFGARYYDARVGRWGQMEPLLDKYLQITPYNYSLNNPLRIVDPNGNDPRRDQLASIEQVVQVLEDNVGKTYWELGSVFSNSNVRYIYTEKQGFIDLQHFFSAAEISSKYGVDIALKLGEGVESAQSIEGNESAWDPEDLPSNKVGAIFGSEIWGNRNNLNIEMFQKFIMDQNPFDPADPMISEDKLYIPRNEIEQKYYPLPQKTNYKPYYGESPNYIENYIKYGPPVRFPEP
;
A
#
# COMPACT_ATOMS: atom_id res chain seq x y z
N ARG A 1 26.35 10.54 3.47
CA ARG A 1 27.07 11.36 4.49
C ARG A 1 26.10 11.64 5.61
N TYR A 2 26.56 11.58 6.85
CA TYR A 2 25.71 11.76 8.03
C TYR A 2 26.14 12.98 8.84
N ASP A 3 25.20 13.56 9.58
CA ASP A 3 25.50 14.51 10.65
C ASP A 3 25.89 13.79 11.96
N VAL A 4 26.14 14.57 13.01
CA VAL A 4 26.52 14.06 14.34
C VAL A 4 25.39 13.29 15.05
N ARG A 5 24.14 13.38 14.58
CA ARG A 5 22.99 12.63 15.08
C ARG A 5 22.72 11.37 14.25
N GLY A 6 23.55 11.07 13.25
CA GLY A 6 23.36 9.90 12.38
C GLY A 6 22.30 10.10 11.30
N ARG A 7 21.84 11.33 11.05
CA ARG A 7 20.88 11.64 9.98
C ARG A 7 21.62 11.87 8.67
N VAL A 8 21.05 11.46 7.54
CA VAL A 8 21.71 11.63 6.24
C VAL A 8 21.59 13.07 5.76
N ILE A 9 22.72 13.74 5.64
CA ILE A 9 22.78 15.13 5.14
C ILE A 9 23.18 15.23 3.67
N LYS A 10 23.68 14.13 3.08
CA LYS A 10 24.04 14.07 1.66
C LYS A 10 24.02 12.64 1.16
N MET A 11 23.37 12.41 0.03
CA MET A 11 23.25 11.13 -0.65
C MET A 11 23.76 11.25 -2.09
N TRP A 12 24.38 10.18 -2.58
CA TRP A 12 24.81 10.07 -3.98
C TRP A 12 24.03 8.91 -4.63
N ASN A 13 23.32 9.19 -5.71
CA ASN A 13 22.77 8.19 -6.59
C ASN A 13 23.79 7.91 -7.70
N ILE A 14 24.50 6.78 -7.61
CA ILE A 14 25.51 6.37 -8.58
C ILE A 14 24.89 5.28 -9.46
N ILE A 15 24.51 5.65 -10.68
CA ILE A 15 23.82 4.77 -11.62
C ILE A 15 24.78 4.51 -12.79
N SER A 16 25.07 3.24 -13.06
CA SER A 16 26.06 2.85 -14.08
C SER A 16 25.74 3.44 -15.45
N GLY A 17 26.71 4.10 -16.09
CA GLY A 17 26.50 4.73 -17.39
C GLY A 17 25.68 6.03 -17.34
N PHE A 18 25.51 6.62 -16.16
CA PHE A 18 24.94 7.95 -15.95
C PHE A 18 25.78 8.75 -14.97
N ASP A 19 25.58 10.08 -14.95
CA ASP A 19 26.28 10.94 -14.00
C ASP A 19 25.77 10.74 -12.57
N THR A 20 26.61 11.13 -11.62
CA THR A 20 26.28 11.03 -10.20
C THR A 20 25.31 12.14 -9.80
N LEU A 21 24.12 11.75 -9.37
CA LEU A 21 23.13 12.69 -8.87
C LEU A 21 23.27 12.83 -7.35
N ILE A 22 23.04 14.03 -6.83
CA ILE A 22 23.32 14.35 -5.44
C ILE A 22 22.07 14.92 -4.79
N THR A 23 21.76 14.45 -3.58
CA THR A 23 20.72 15.06 -2.76
C THR A 23 21.30 15.48 -1.41
N ASP A 24 21.18 16.75 -1.08
CA ASP A 24 21.55 17.30 0.24
C ASP A 24 20.28 17.50 1.09
N TYR A 25 20.40 17.34 2.41
CA TYR A 25 19.29 17.45 3.36
C TYR A 25 19.65 18.33 4.55
N SER A 26 18.65 19.08 5.00
CA SER A 26 18.64 19.85 6.25
C SER A 26 17.48 19.40 7.13
N TYR A 27 17.67 19.50 8.44
CA TYR A 27 16.71 19.03 9.43
C TYR A 27 16.50 20.04 10.54
N ASN A 28 15.29 20.08 11.10
CA ASN A 28 15.01 20.81 12.33
C ASN A 28 15.48 20.02 13.58
N SER A 29 15.20 20.57 14.77
CA SER A 29 15.52 19.93 16.04
C SER A 29 14.71 18.67 16.33
N GLN A 30 13.54 18.51 15.70
CA GLN A 30 12.62 17.37 15.79
C GLN A 30 12.90 16.28 14.74
N ASP A 31 14.05 16.34 14.06
CA ASP A 31 14.47 15.36 13.04
C ASP A 31 13.61 15.32 11.77
N GLN A 32 12.83 16.37 11.53
CA GLN A 32 12.06 16.52 10.31
C GLN A 32 12.90 17.22 9.23
N VAL A 33 12.78 16.77 7.97
CA VAL A 33 13.48 17.36 6.83
C VAL A 33 12.91 18.74 6.54
N THR A 34 13.67 19.80 6.76
CA THR A 34 13.25 21.18 6.47
C THR A 34 13.58 21.59 5.04
N ASP A 35 14.69 21.12 4.50
CA ASP A 35 15.11 21.45 3.16
C ASP A 35 15.76 20.22 2.53
N TYR A 36 15.53 20.03 1.24
CA TYR A 36 16.31 19.09 0.44
C TYR A 36 16.62 19.70 -0.91
N SER A 37 17.84 19.47 -1.40
CA SER A 37 18.30 20.00 -2.68
C SER A 37 18.77 18.85 -3.55
N HIS A 38 18.12 18.68 -4.71
CA HIS A 38 18.51 17.70 -5.69
C HIS A 38 19.31 18.36 -6.81
N THR A 39 20.56 17.93 -6.96
CA THR A 39 21.48 18.36 -8.01
C THR A 39 21.53 17.28 -9.09
N GLY A 40 21.00 17.65 -10.26
CA GLY A 40 21.01 16.88 -11.49
C GLY A 40 22.28 17.09 -12.31
N LEU A 41 22.16 17.04 -13.64
CA LEU A 41 23.30 17.17 -14.56
C LEU A 41 23.76 18.62 -14.69
N THR A 42 22.81 19.51 -14.96
CA THR A 42 23.03 20.95 -15.20
C THR A 42 22.14 21.83 -14.33
N GLU A 43 21.29 21.21 -13.52
CA GLU A 43 20.17 21.84 -12.87
C GLU A 43 20.06 21.43 -11.40
N ILE A 44 19.50 22.32 -10.58
CA ILE A 44 19.34 22.12 -9.14
C ILE A 44 17.95 22.58 -8.75
N LYS A 45 17.17 21.69 -8.13
CA LYS A 45 15.90 22.03 -7.48
C LYS A 45 16.05 21.90 -5.98
N THR A 46 15.73 22.97 -5.26
CA THR A 46 15.76 22.99 -3.81
C THR A 46 14.36 23.21 -3.28
N TYR A 47 13.96 22.36 -2.35
CA TYR A 47 12.63 22.33 -1.74
C TYR A 47 12.74 22.66 -0.26
N ARG A 48 11.71 23.31 0.26
CA ARG A 48 11.56 23.65 1.67
C ARG A 48 10.23 23.15 2.20
N ASN A 49 10.28 22.44 3.32
CA ASN A 49 9.13 22.01 4.09
C ASN A 49 9.02 22.86 5.36
N THR A 50 7.85 23.44 5.57
CA THR A 50 7.49 24.12 6.81
C THR A 50 6.49 23.27 7.57
N TYR A 51 6.64 23.23 8.89
CA TYR A 51 5.80 22.43 9.78
C TYR A 51 5.08 23.35 10.78
N ASP A 52 3.83 23.01 11.09
CA ASP A 52 3.06 23.73 12.09
C ASP A 52 3.56 23.47 13.53
N TYR A 53 2.94 24.12 14.51
CA TYR A 53 3.32 23.95 15.93
C TYR A 53 3.13 22.53 16.47
N ALA A 54 2.33 21.70 15.80
CA ALA A 54 2.09 20.30 16.14
C ALA A 54 3.03 19.34 15.37
N GLY A 55 3.94 19.86 14.54
CA GLY A 55 4.89 19.09 13.75
C GLY A 55 4.28 18.49 12.48
N ARG A 56 3.10 18.95 12.03
CA ARG A 56 2.47 18.49 10.79
C ARG A 56 2.96 19.34 9.62
N LEU A 57 3.06 18.75 8.43
CA LEU A 57 3.51 19.47 7.23
C LEU A 57 2.51 20.59 6.90
N GLU A 58 2.93 21.83 6.99
CA GLU A 58 2.07 23.00 6.75
C GLU A 58 2.23 23.50 5.31
N LYS A 59 3.46 23.49 4.79
CA LYS A 59 3.77 24.09 3.49
C LYS A 59 4.97 23.47 2.82
N VAL A 60 4.92 23.35 1.49
CA VAL A 60 6.06 23.00 0.63
C VAL A 60 6.28 24.08 -0.41
N GLU A 61 7.52 24.51 -0.54
CA GLU A 61 7.97 25.52 -1.50
C GLU A 61 9.21 25.01 -2.25
N TYR A 62 9.49 25.56 -3.43
CA TYR A 62 10.73 25.27 -4.15
C TYR A 62 11.33 26.51 -4.81
N TYR A 63 12.62 26.41 -5.14
CA TYR A 63 13.28 27.33 -6.05
C TYR A 63 14.33 26.57 -6.88
N THR A 64 14.77 27.20 -7.96
CA THR A 64 15.84 26.68 -8.83
C THR A 64 17.15 27.31 -8.42
N GLY A 65 18.06 26.52 -7.85
CA GLY A 65 19.35 27.02 -7.37
C GLY A 65 19.97 26.18 -6.25
N PRO A 66 21.24 26.42 -5.92
CA PRO A 66 21.96 25.71 -4.87
C PRO A 66 21.36 26.03 -3.49
N PRO A 67 21.49 25.13 -2.50
CA PRO A 67 20.88 25.27 -1.18
C PRO A 67 21.34 26.51 -0.40
N ASP A 68 22.55 27.01 -0.68
CA ASP A 68 23.14 28.19 -0.04
C ASP A 68 22.89 29.50 -0.84
N ALA A 69 21.91 29.52 -1.75
CA ALA A 69 21.58 30.71 -2.53
C ALA A 69 21.17 31.88 -1.59
N PRO A 70 21.73 33.09 -1.77
CA PRO A 70 21.30 34.27 -1.03
C PRO A 70 19.94 34.72 -1.54
N ASP A 71 18.99 34.96 -0.63
CA ASP A 71 17.63 35.47 -0.91
C ASP A 71 16.90 34.72 -2.05
N PRO A 72 16.69 33.40 -1.92
CA PRO A 72 16.01 32.60 -2.94
C PRO A 72 14.55 33.03 -3.14
N ASP A 73 14.11 33.05 -4.39
CA ASP A 73 12.73 33.33 -4.78
C ASP A 73 11.93 32.02 -4.75
N TYR A 74 11.25 31.77 -3.63
CA TYR A 74 10.46 30.56 -3.41
C TYR A 74 9.11 30.65 -4.12
N ILE A 75 8.79 29.58 -4.83
CA ILE A 75 7.47 29.33 -5.40
C ILE A 75 6.73 28.35 -4.49
N ASN A 76 5.53 28.72 -4.07
CA ASN A 76 4.66 27.88 -3.28
C ASN A 76 4.11 26.73 -4.11
N ILE A 77 4.36 25.50 -3.66
CA ILE A 77 3.80 24.32 -4.30
C ILE A 77 2.45 24.02 -3.70
N THR A 78 2.42 23.81 -2.38
CA THR A 78 1.24 23.33 -1.67
C THR A 78 1.26 23.73 -0.20
N GLU A 79 0.08 24.03 0.33
CA GLU A 79 -0.19 24.31 1.74
C GLU A 79 -1.29 23.35 2.25
N TYR A 80 -1.29 23.10 3.56
CA TYR A 80 -2.23 22.18 4.21
C TYR A 80 -2.86 22.81 5.45
N ASP A 81 -4.18 22.72 5.51
CA ASP A 81 -4.95 22.95 6.73
C ASP A 81 -5.40 21.62 7.32
N TYR A 82 -5.49 21.57 8.66
CA TYR A 82 -5.89 20.37 9.38
C TYR A 82 -7.12 20.60 10.26
N ASN A 83 -8.00 19.59 10.30
CA ASN A 83 -9.10 19.56 11.24
C ASN A 83 -8.63 19.20 12.68
N PRO A 84 -9.50 19.28 13.71
CA PRO A 84 -9.14 18.92 15.07
C PRO A 84 -8.67 17.47 15.29
N ASN A 85 -8.98 16.56 14.36
CA ASN A 85 -8.52 15.16 14.37
C ASN A 85 -7.18 14.99 13.64
N SER A 86 -6.49 16.08 13.28
CA SER A 86 -5.24 16.10 12.51
C SER A 86 -5.33 15.47 11.12
N GLN A 87 -6.52 15.43 10.53
CA GLN A 87 -6.71 15.07 9.14
C GLN A 87 -6.69 16.33 8.27
N VAL A 88 -6.19 16.22 7.04
CA VAL A 88 -6.17 17.34 6.09
C VAL A 88 -7.61 17.79 5.84
N SER A 89 -7.93 19.04 6.17
CA SER A 89 -9.21 19.67 5.84
C SER A 89 -9.14 20.45 4.53
N SER A 90 -7.97 20.98 4.18
CA SER A 90 -7.75 21.64 2.90
C SER A 90 -6.33 21.41 2.41
N GLN A 91 -6.18 21.31 1.10
CA GLN A 91 -4.89 21.33 0.41
C GLN A 91 -4.94 22.40 -0.66
N GLN A 92 -4.09 23.40 -0.55
CA GLN A 92 -3.96 24.45 -1.55
C GLN A 92 -2.77 24.20 -2.46
N PHE A 93 -2.82 24.70 -3.70
CA PHE A 93 -1.77 24.59 -4.70
C PHE A 93 -1.48 25.93 -5.37
N ASN A 94 -0.21 26.12 -5.74
CA ASN A 94 0.27 27.24 -6.54
C ASN A 94 -0.21 28.61 -6.03
N ASP A 95 0.26 29.01 -4.85
CA ASP A 95 -0.15 30.25 -4.18
C ASP A 95 -1.66 30.36 -3.99
N ASN A 96 -2.30 29.26 -3.58
CA ASN A 96 -3.73 29.16 -3.30
C ASN A 96 -4.63 29.41 -4.52
N THR A 97 -4.10 29.20 -5.73
CA THR A 97 -4.87 29.29 -6.98
C THR A 97 -5.88 28.15 -7.11
N ILE A 98 -5.49 26.94 -6.71
CA ILE A 98 -6.34 25.74 -6.69
C ILE A 98 -6.44 25.28 -5.24
N GLU A 99 -7.62 24.86 -4.81
CA GLU A 99 -7.83 24.36 -3.45
C GLU A 99 -8.72 23.12 -3.48
N ASN A 100 -8.30 22.07 -2.78
CA ASN A 100 -9.07 20.87 -2.52
C ASN A 100 -9.55 20.89 -1.06
N VAL A 101 -10.87 20.93 -0.86
CA VAL A 101 -11.48 20.89 0.48
C VAL A 101 -11.97 19.49 0.78
N TYR A 102 -11.50 18.92 1.88
CA TYR A 102 -11.82 17.56 2.30
C TYR A 102 -12.88 17.54 3.40
N SER A 103 -13.84 16.65 3.26
CA SER A 103 -14.81 16.37 4.32
C SER A 103 -14.71 14.92 4.79
N TYR A 104 -15.00 14.70 6.07
CA TYR A 104 -14.98 13.39 6.70
C TYR A 104 -16.32 13.13 7.36
N ASN A 105 -16.76 11.87 7.36
CA ASN A 105 -17.97 11.47 8.07
C ASN A 105 -17.71 11.38 9.59
N ASN A 106 -18.76 11.07 10.37
CA ASN A 106 -18.67 10.93 11.83
C ASN A 106 -17.76 9.78 12.33
N ARG A 107 -17.20 8.97 11.42
CA ARG A 107 -16.23 7.90 11.68
C ARG A 107 -14.84 8.24 11.15
N ASN A 108 -14.61 9.50 10.76
CA ASN A 108 -13.37 10.01 10.20
C ASN A 108 -12.98 9.41 8.84
N TRP A 109 -13.90 8.74 8.13
CA TRP A 109 -13.65 8.31 6.74
C TRP A 109 -13.88 9.47 5.78
N ILE A 110 -13.03 9.57 4.76
CA ILE A 110 -13.08 10.63 3.74
C ILE A 110 -14.41 10.56 2.96
N ALA A 111 -15.27 11.55 3.16
CA ALA A 111 -16.59 11.61 2.57
C ALA A 111 -16.59 12.37 1.24
N SER A 112 -15.73 13.37 1.08
CA SER A 112 -15.58 14.07 -0.19
C SER A 112 -14.25 14.80 -0.30
N MET A 113 -13.90 15.12 -1.55
CA MET A 113 -12.98 16.21 -1.89
C MET A 113 -13.68 17.08 -2.92
N ILE A 114 -13.77 18.39 -2.64
CA ILE A 114 -14.38 19.38 -3.53
C ILE A 114 -13.30 20.41 -3.91
N ASN A 115 -13.08 20.57 -5.20
CA ASN A 115 -12.11 21.48 -5.76
C ASN A 115 -12.72 22.87 -5.99
N SER A 116 -12.02 23.93 -5.59
CA SER A 116 -12.49 25.33 -5.68
C SER A 116 -12.76 25.81 -7.11
N GLN A 117 -12.12 25.19 -8.10
CA GLN A 117 -12.31 25.45 -9.52
C GLN A 117 -13.15 24.38 -10.22
N THR A 118 -13.75 23.44 -9.48
CA THR A 118 -14.54 22.31 -10.00
C THR A 118 -13.78 21.42 -10.98
N ILE A 119 -12.45 21.32 -10.84
CA ILE A 119 -11.60 20.54 -11.77
C ILE A 119 -11.94 19.05 -11.68
N PHE A 120 -11.87 18.51 -10.47
CA PHE A 120 -12.17 17.12 -10.14
C PHE A 120 -12.69 17.08 -8.70
N ASP A 121 -13.87 16.50 -8.54
CA ASP A 121 -14.53 16.32 -7.26
C ASP A 121 -14.87 14.83 -7.09
N PHE A 122 -14.84 14.36 -5.84
CA PHE A 122 -15.44 13.06 -5.51
C PHE A 122 -16.29 13.12 -4.26
N THR A 123 -17.31 12.27 -4.21
CA THR A 123 -18.12 12.02 -3.00
C THR A 123 -18.29 10.54 -2.77
N ASN A 124 -18.05 10.10 -1.53
CA ASN A 124 -18.17 8.72 -1.09
C ASN A 124 -19.29 8.56 -0.06
N SER A 125 -20.00 7.45 -0.15
CA SER A 125 -20.82 6.94 0.95
C SER A 125 -20.32 5.55 1.36
N TYR A 126 -20.66 5.14 2.58
CA TYR A 126 -20.09 3.93 3.19
C TYR A 126 -21.19 3.05 3.78
N PHE A 127 -20.92 1.74 3.77
CA PHE A 127 -21.60 0.80 4.64
C PHE A 127 -21.11 0.95 6.08
N ARG A 128 -21.84 0.37 7.04
CA ARG A 128 -21.49 0.44 8.46
C ARG A 128 -20.14 -0.22 8.79
N ASN A 129 -19.67 -1.14 7.96
CA ASN A 129 -18.38 -1.83 8.11
C ASN A 129 -17.21 -1.10 7.41
N GLY A 130 -17.43 0.09 6.84
CA GLY A 130 -16.37 0.87 6.19
C GLY A 130 -16.12 0.54 4.73
N ASN A 131 -16.81 -0.43 4.15
CA ASN A 131 -16.78 -0.61 2.70
C ASN A 131 -17.40 0.60 2.01
N VAL A 132 -16.75 1.07 0.94
CA VAL A 132 -17.30 2.13 0.09
C VAL A 132 -18.58 1.61 -0.55
N LYS A 133 -19.69 2.29 -0.30
CA LYS A 133 -21.00 1.93 -0.84
C LYS A 133 -21.22 2.57 -2.21
N THR A 134 -20.92 3.88 -2.30
CA THR A 134 -21.04 4.61 -3.55
C THR A 134 -19.88 5.57 -3.71
N THR A 135 -19.46 5.80 -4.95
CA THR A 135 -18.56 6.89 -5.32
C THR A 135 -19.17 7.65 -6.47
N GLU A 136 -19.20 8.98 -6.37
CA GLU A 136 -19.47 9.86 -7.50
C GLU A 136 -18.20 10.62 -7.84
N LEU A 137 -17.84 10.64 -9.12
CA LEU A 137 -16.74 11.41 -9.69
C LEU A 137 -17.31 12.50 -10.60
N SER A 138 -17.01 13.76 -10.32
CA SER A 138 -17.56 14.91 -11.04
C SER A 138 -16.50 16.00 -11.25
N GLY A 139 -16.88 17.08 -11.94
CA GLY A 139 -15.97 18.17 -12.29
C GLY A 139 -15.66 18.28 -13.78
N ASP A 140 -14.84 19.27 -14.11
CA ASP A 140 -14.54 19.76 -15.45
C ASP A 140 -13.62 18.83 -16.23
N TYR A 141 -12.83 17.98 -15.57
CA TYR A 141 -12.04 16.95 -16.24
C TYR A 141 -12.91 16.05 -17.15
N ASN A 142 -14.19 15.88 -16.81
CA ASN A 142 -15.14 15.10 -17.61
C ASN A 142 -15.36 15.66 -19.01
N LYS A 143 -15.16 16.97 -19.23
CA LYS A 143 -15.31 17.62 -20.54
C LYS A 143 -14.32 17.11 -21.59
N ASN A 144 -13.25 16.45 -21.14
CA ASN A 144 -12.23 15.86 -22.01
C ASN A 144 -12.57 14.44 -22.49
N PHE A 145 -13.66 13.85 -21.97
CA PHE A 145 -14.11 12.52 -22.38
C PHE A 145 -15.31 12.60 -23.31
N ALA A 146 -15.66 11.46 -23.93
CA ALA A 146 -16.84 11.37 -24.79
C ALA A 146 -18.16 11.71 -24.07
N SER A 147 -18.22 11.50 -22.75
CA SER A 147 -19.32 11.91 -21.89
C SER A 147 -18.82 12.82 -20.78
N SER A 148 -19.36 14.06 -20.77
CA SER A 148 -19.06 15.09 -19.78
C SER A 148 -19.88 14.97 -18.48
N SER A 149 -20.71 13.94 -18.35
CA SER A 149 -21.52 13.72 -17.14
C SER A 149 -20.66 13.18 -16.00
N ALA A 150 -21.10 13.48 -14.77
CA ALA A 150 -20.58 12.82 -13.58
C ALA A 150 -20.77 11.30 -13.68
N LEU A 151 -19.84 10.56 -13.10
CA LEU A 151 -19.81 9.11 -13.10
C LEU A 151 -20.06 8.61 -11.67
N THR A 152 -21.16 7.89 -11.48
CA THR A 152 -21.54 7.34 -10.17
C THR A 152 -21.47 5.82 -10.20
N PHE A 153 -20.83 5.22 -9.20
CA PHE A 153 -20.76 3.79 -9.01
C PHE A 153 -21.40 3.39 -7.69
N ASP A 154 -22.20 2.33 -7.74
CA ASP A 154 -22.71 1.59 -6.58
C ASP A 154 -21.96 0.27 -6.46
N TYR A 155 -21.49 -0.04 -5.25
CA TYR A 155 -20.67 -1.22 -4.99
C TYR A 155 -21.38 -2.24 -4.10
N SER A 156 -21.20 -3.52 -4.41
CA SER A 156 -21.68 -4.62 -3.58
C SER A 156 -20.54 -5.57 -3.20
N TYR A 157 -20.66 -6.17 -2.02
CA TYR A 157 -19.62 -7.02 -1.44
C TYR A 157 -20.23 -8.31 -0.92
N ASP A 158 -19.40 -9.36 -0.86
CA ASP A 158 -19.77 -10.58 -0.16
C ASP A 158 -19.61 -10.44 1.37
N LYS A 159 -19.92 -11.51 2.09
CA LYS A 159 -19.82 -11.53 3.57
C LYS A 159 -18.39 -11.43 4.09
N SER A 160 -17.40 -11.65 3.23
CA SER A 160 -15.97 -11.52 3.54
C SER A 160 -15.42 -10.16 3.09
N ASN A 161 -16.30 -9.19 2.81
CA ASN A 161 -15.97 -7.84 2.34
C ASN A 161 -15.23 -7.81 0.99
N ARG A 162 -15.36 -8.85 0.15
CA ARG A 162 -14.77 -8.89 -1.19
C ARG A 162 -15.72 -8.26 -2.20
N LEU A 163 -15.20 -7.46 -3.13
CA LEU A 163 -15.99 -6.75 -4.13
C LEU A 163 -16.68 -7.72 -5.10
N ILE A 164 -18.00 -7.81 -5.07
CA ILE A 164 -18.77 -8.62 -6.03
C ILE A 164 -19.11 -7.80 -7.28
N GLU A 165 -19.53 -6.55 -7.11
CA GLU A 165 -20.10 -5.78 -8.20
C GLU A 165 -19.74 -4.30 -8.08
N THR A 166 -19.39 -3.71 -9.21
CA THR A 166 -19.44 -2.27 -9.47
C THR A 166 -20.55 -2.06 -10.48
N SER A 167 -21.52 -1.21 -10.16
CA SER A 167 -22.68 -0.96 -11.01
C SER A 167 -22.91 0.52 -11.23
N ASN A 168 -23.38 0.87 -12.42
CA ASN A 168 -23.81 2.21 -12.79
C ASN A 168 -25.25 2.15 -13.34
N SER A 169 -26.03 3.23 -13.14
CA SER A 169 -27.43 3.32 -13.61
C SER A 169 -27.63 3.01 -15.11
N SER A 170 -26.62 3.29 -15.95
CA SER A 170 -26.63 3.05 -17.40
C SER A 170 -25.98 1.72 -17.80
N LYS A 171 -25.53 0.92 -16.82
CA LYS A 171 -24.72 -0.30 -16.98
C LYS A 171 -23.36 -0.11 -17.67
N TYR A 172 -22.95 1.16 -17.84
CA TYR A 172 -21.67 1.51 -18.41
C TYR A 172 -20.60 1.24 -17.35
N PHE A 173 -19.52 0.59 -17.76
CA PHE A 173 -18.41 0.28 -16.86
C PHE A 173 -18.78 -0.64 -15.68
N ASP A 174 -19.91 -1.35 -15.75
CA ASP A 174 -20.24 -2.38 -14.77
C ASP A 174 -19.12 -3.44 -14.73
N LEU A 175 -18.85 -3.94 -13.53
CA LEU A 175 -17.85 -4.97 -13.31
C LEU A 175 -18.37 -5.98 -12.29
N ILE A 176 -18.33 -7.27 -12.62
CA ILE A 176 -18.85 -8.35 -11.76
C ILE A 176 -17.76 -9.40 -11.53
N ASN A 177 -17.46 -9.70 -10.27
CA ASN A 177 -16.49 -10.70 -9.86
C ASN A 177 -17.15 -11.86 -9.12
N THR A 178 -16.57 -13.05 -9.26
CA THR A 178 -16.81 -14.16 -8.33
C THR A 178 -15.50 -14.70 -7.79
N TYR A 179 -15.55 -15.42 -6.66
CA TYR A 179 -14.36 -15.90 -5.97
C TYR A 179 -14.51 -17.35 -5.53
N ASP A 180 -13.38 -18.05 -5.42
CA ASP A 180 -13.30 -19.27 -4.63
C ASP A 180 -13.19 -18.95 -3.12
N LYS A 181 -12.97 -19.99 -2.31
CA LYS A 181 -12.85 -19.84 -0.86
C LYS A 181 -11.55 -19.19 -0.42
N ASP A 182 -10.49 -19.33 -1.22
CA ASP A 182 -9.15 -18.81 -0.94
C ASP A 182 -8.99 -17.39 -1.52
N GLY A 183 -10.04 -16.83 -2.11
CA GLY A 183 -10.04 -15.47 -2.64
C GLY A 183 -9.41 -15.32 -4.02
N ASN A 184 -9.24 -16.39 -4.78
CA ASN A 184 -8.97 -16.26 -6.21
C ASN A 184 -10.23 -15.80 -6.94
N ILE A 185 -10.09 -14.83 -7.83
CA ILE A 185 -11.14 -14.45 -8.80
C ILE A 185 -11.43 -15.66 -9.69
N LEU A 186 -12.69 -16.07 -9.79
CA LEU A 186 -13.13 -17.16 -10.68
C LEU A 186 -13.68 -16.60 -12.00
N THR A 187 -14.40 -15.48 -11.94
CA THR A 187 -14.91 -14.78 -13.11
C THR A 187 -14.74 -13.28 -12.94
N LEU A 188 -14.50 -12.57 -14.04
CA LEU A 188 -14.56 -11.11 -14.13
C LEU A 188 -15.28 -10.75 -15.43
N ASP A 189 -16.44 -10.14 -15.31
CA ASP A 189 -17.19 -9.54 -16.42
C ASP A 189 -17.01 -8.02 -16.36
N ARG A 190 -16.63 -7.39 -17.48
CA ARG A 190 -16.38 -5.95 -17.57
C ARG A 190 -17.13 -5.37 -18.76
N ASN A 191 -17.91 -4.32 -18.51
CA ASN A 191 -18.58 -3.54 -19.53
C ASN A 191 -17.79 -2.30 -19.94
N GLY A 192 -17.93 -1.90 -21.20
CA GLY A 192 -17.35 -0.69 -21.76
C GLY A 192 -18.28 0.53 -21.66
N SER A 193 -17.92 1.56 -22.41
CA SER A 193 -18.56 2.87 -22.42
C SER A 193 -19.98 2.90 -23.00
N THR A 194 -20.40 1.83 -23.67
CA THR A 194 -21.76 1.66 -24.20
C THR A 194 -22.54 0.54 -23.51
N GLY A 195 -22.00 -0.01 -22.42
CA GLY A 195 -22.59 -1.13 -21.68
C GLY A 195 -22.42 -2.48 -22.40
N ASN A 196 -21.62 -2.51 -23.46
CA ASN A 196 -21.19 -3.74 -24.12
C ASN A 196 -20.13 -4.43 -23.27
N GLN A 197 -20.20 -5.75 -23.15
CA GLN A 197 -19.17 -6.55 -22.52
C GLN A 197 -17.86 -6.45 -23.34
N ILE A 198 -16.77 -6.04 -22.68
CA ILE A 198 -15.43 -5.90 -23.27
C ILE A 198 -14.46 -6.99 -22.79
N ASP A 199 -14.68 -7.54 -21.60
CA ASP A 199 -13.99 -8.72 -21.11
C ASP A 199 -15.02 -9.68 -20.48
N ASP A 200 -14.92 -10.97 -20.81
CA ASP A 200 -15.67 -12.10 -20.22
C ASP A 200 -14.66 -13.13 -19.73
N PHE A 201 -14.05 -12.86 -18.58
CA PHE A 201 -12.97 -13.67 -18.06
C PHE A 201 -13.50 -14.81 -17.19
N ASN A 202 -13.07 -16.02 -17.52
CA ASN A 202 -13.24 -17.23 -16.73
C ASN A 202 -11.86 -17.76 -16.35
N TYR A 203 -11.48 -17.52 -15.09
CA TYR A 203 -10.16 -17.78 -14.56
C TYR A 203 -10.01 -19.29 -14.31
N ALA A 204 -9.05 -19.90 -14.99
CA ALA A 204 -8.66 -21.27 -14.74
C ALA A 204 -7.26 -21.29 -14.10
N TYR A 205 -7.10 -22.05 -13.03
CA TYR A 205 -5.86 -22.17 -12.27
C TYR A 205 -5.17 -23.50 -12.54
N TYR A 206 -3.85 -23.54 -12.37
CA TYR A 206 -3.13 -24.82 -12.33
C TYR A 206 -3.62 -25.64 -11.13
N SER A 207 -3.91 -26.92 -11.37
CA SER A 207 -4.48 -27.82 -10.36
C SER A 207 -3.64 -27.86 -9.08
N GLY A 208 -4.31 -27.65 -7.93
CA GLY A 208 -3.66 -27.66 -6.61
C GLY A 208 -2.82 -26.42 -6.30
N THR A 209 -2.97 -25.35 -7.07
CA THR A 209 -2.21 -24.10 -6.89
C THR A 209 -3.09 -22.86 -7.07
N ASN A 210 -2.56 -21.71 -6.66
CA ASN A 210 -3.14 -20.38 -6.90
C ASN A 210 -2.59 -19.68 -8.16
N LYS A 211 -1.83 -20.40 -8.99
CA LYS A 211 -1.21 -19.87 -10.21
C LYS A 211 -2.24 -19.84 -11.34
N LEU A 212 -2.45 -18.66 -11.93
CA LEU A 212 -3.42 -18.47 -13.02
C LEU A 212 -2.92 -19.20 -14.28
N GLN A 213 -3.75 -19.94 -14.98
CA GLN A 213 -3.37 -20.59 -16.23
C GLN A 213 -3.88 -19.83 -17.45
N ARG A 214 -5.13 -19.34 -17.37
CA ARG A 214 -5.80 -18.57 -18.42
C ARG A 214 -7.04 -17.86 -17.85
N VAL A 215 -7.51 -16.85 -18.58
CA VAL A 215 -8.76 -16.11 -18.33
C VAL A 215 -9.76 -16.26 -19.48
N TYR A 216 -9.34 -16.71 -20.67
CA TYR A 216 -10.27 -17.05 -21.75
C TYR A 216 -9.73 -18.17 -22.65
N GLY A 217 -10.62 -18.75 -23.45
CA GLY A 217 -10.26 -19.80 -24.41
C GLY A 217 -9.73 -21.07 -23.73
N SER A 218 -8.96 -21.87 -24.48
CA SER A 218 -8.45 -23.18 -24.04
C SER A 218 -6.92 -23.26 -23.92
N GLY A 219 -6.18 -22.28 -24.44
CA GLY A 219 -4.72 -22.25 -24.39
C GLY A 219 -4.19 -21.76 -23.05
N THR A 220 -2.98 -22.19 -22.69
CA THR A 220 -2.24 -21.59 -21.57
C THR A 220 -1.83 -20.18 -21.93
N GLN A 221 -2.17 -19.21 -21.08
CA GLN A 221 -1.83 -17.80 -21.25
C GLN A 221 -0.76 -17.35 -20.27
N TYR A 222 -0.71 -17.98 -19.10
CA TYR A 222 0.19 -17.63 -18.01
C TYR A 222 1.05 -18.82 -17.60
N THR A 223 2.34 -18.59 -17.44
CA THR A 223 3.32 -19.59 -16.97
C THR A 223 4.13 -19.02 -15.82
N TYR A 224 4.77 -19.90 -15.04
CA TYR A 224 5.49 -19.51 -13.84
C TYR A 224 6.81 -20.25 -13.70
N ASP A 225 7.74 -19.65 -12.97
CA ASP A 225 8.92 -20.33 -12.47
C ASP A 225 8.62 -21.17 -11.20
N ALA A 226 9.67 -21.76 -10.63
CA ALA A 226 9.59 -22.56 -9.41
C ALA A 226 9.22 -21.74 -8.17
N ASN A 227 9.63 -20.46 -8.11
CA ASN A 227 9.33 -19.52 -7.03
C ASN A 227 7.91 -18.94 -7.12
N GLY A 228 7.20 -19.19 -8.23
CA GLY A 228 5.85 -18.71 -8.44
C GLY A 228 5.79 -17.32 -9.05
N ASN A 229 6.84 -16.86 -9.70
CA ASN A 229 6.80 -15.63 -10.49
C ASN A 229 6.31 -15.92 -11.92
N MET A 230 5.49 -15.02 -12.45
CA MET A 230 4.90 -15.14 -13.77
C MET A 230 5.94 -14.95 -14.88
N THR A 231 6.26 -16.00 -15.64
CA THR A 231 7.26 -15.96 -16.71
C THR A 231 6.71 -15.62 -18.09
N SER A 232 5.37 -15.66 -18.23
CA SER A 232 4.66 -15.27 -19.44
C SER A 232 3.26 -14.79 -19.10
N ASP A 233 2.80 -13.80 -19.84
CA ASP A 233 1.45 -13.24 -19.82
C ASP A 233 1.03 -12.97 -21.28
N ALA A 234 0.36 -13.94 -21.88
CA ALA A 234 -0.09 -13.85 -23.25
C ALA A 234 -1.22 -12.82 -23.45
N LEU A 235 -1.94 -12.43 -22.39
CA LEU A 235 -3.03 -11.45 -22.47
C LEU A 235 -2.46 -10.06 -22.78
N ASN A 236 -1.41 -9.66 -22.06
CA ASN A 236 -0.70 -8.41 -22.29
C ASN A 236 0.49 -8.56 -23.25
N ARG A 237 0.68 -9.76 -23.83
CA ARG A 237 1.72 -10.09 -24.83
C ARG A 237 3.14 -9.94 -24.28
N ASN A 238 3.29 -10.19 -22.98
CA ASN A 238 4.56 -10.23 -22.28
C ASN A 238 5.07 -11.67 -22.23
N THR A 239 6.32 -11.87 -22.61
CA THR A 239 6.97 -13.19 -22.71
C THR A 239 8.39 -13.11 -22.17
N ASN A 240 8.95 -14.28 -21.82
CA ASN A 240 10.32 -14.40 -21.31
C ASN A 240 10.59 -13.43 -20.14
N ILE A 241 9.63 -13.30 -19.22
CA ILE A 241 9.81 -12.51 -18.02
C ILE A 241 10.77 -13.28 -17.12
N THR A 242 11.89 -12.63 -16.77
CA THR A 242 12.90 -13.21 -15.88
C THR A 242 13.01 -12.38 -14.62
N TYR A 243 13.55 -13.00 -13.57
CA TYR A 243 13.54 -12.45 -12.23
C TYR A 243 14.92 -12.53 -11.59
N ASP A 244 15.20 -11.58 -10.71
CA ASP A 244 16.29 -11.72 -9.77
C ASP A 244 15.87 -12.62 -8.60
N HIS A 245 16.81 -12.86 -7.69
CA HIS A 245 16.61 -13.68 -6.51
C HIS A 245 15.62 -13.05 -5.49
N ARG A 246 15.23 -11.77 -5.64
CA ARG A 246 14.21 -11.07 -4.83
C ARG A 246 12.83 -11.16 -5.49
N ASN A 247 12.71 -11.87 -6.61
CA ASN A 247 11.50 -11.95 -7.44
C ASN A 247 11.14 -10.61 -8.13
N LEU A 248 12.09 -9.70 -8.32
CA LEU A 248 11.92 -8.48 -9.12
C LEU A 248 12.24 -8.77 -10.59
N ILE A 249 11.49 -8.18 -11.52
CA ILE A 249 11.64 -8.45 -12.96
C ILE A 249 13.00 -7.93 -13.45
N LEU A 250 13.86 -8.76 -14.03
CA LEU A 250 15.12 -8.32 -14.65
C LEU A 250 14.95 -7.92 -16.11
N GLU A 251 14.23 -8.73 -16.86
CA GLU A 251 13.89 -8.42 -18.24
C GLU A 251 12.58 -9.06 -18.66
N LEU A 252 11.92 -8.45 -19.64
CA LEU A 252 10.74 -8.99 -20.31
C LEU A 252 10.73 -8.62 -21.79
N ARG A 253 10.00 -9.40 -22.59
CA ARG A 253 9.74 -9.12 -24.00
C ARG A 253 8.27 -8.82 -24.23
N HIS A 254 7.98 -7.63 -24.74
CA HIS A 254 6.63 -7.21 -25.10
C HIS A 254 6.45 -7.18 -26.62
N THR A 255 5.35 -7.76 -27.12
CA THR A 255 5.02 -7.74 -28.55
C THR A 255 4.01 -6.63 -28.86
N LYS A 256 4.48 -5.57 -29.52
CA LYS A 256 3.66 -4.46 -30.03
C LYS A 256 3.29 -4.71 -31.48
N TYR A 257 1.99 -4.81 -31.79
CA TYR A 257 1.54 -4.89 -33.18
C TYR A 257 1.54 -3.49 -33.81
N ILE A 258 2.16 -3.37 -34.97
CA ILE A 258 2.20 -2.14 -35.79
C ILE A 258 1.75 -2.55 -37.19
N LEU A 259 0.53 -2.19 -37.59
CA LEU A 259 -0.01 -2.37 -38.95
C LEU A 259 0.48 -3.63 -39.70
N ASN A 260 -0.18 -4.78 -39.50
CA ASN A 260 0.18 -6.09 -40.10
C ASN A 260 1.60 -6.62 -39.77
N ASP A 261 2.38 -5.92 -38.94
CA ASP A 261 3.70 -6.35 -38.45
C ASP A 261 3.72 -6.38 -36.91
N SER A 262 4.77 -6.96 -36.34
CA SER A 262 5.00 -7.02 -34.90
C SER A 262 6.41 -6.58 -34.54
N LEU A 263 6.51 -5.59 -33.66
CA LEU A 263 7.74 -5.16 -33.02
C LEU A 263 7.86 -5.83 -31.65
N ILE A 264 8.97 -6.52 -31.40
CA ILE A 264 9.27 -7.07 -30.08
C ILE A 264 10.24 -6.13 -29.37
N ILE A 265 9.80 -5.59 -28.24
CA ILE A 265 10.58 -4.72 -27.36
C ILE A 265 11.11 -5.56 -26.20
N LEU A 266 12.41 -5.52 -25.96
CA LEU A 266 13.04 -6.08 -24.76
C LEU A 266 13.27 -4.95 -23.77
N THR A 267 12.68 -5.05 -22.58
CA THR A 267 12.92 -4.09 -21.50
C THR A 267 13.72 -4.75 -20.39
N LYS A 268 14.78 -4.07 -19.95
CA LYS A 268 15.65 -4.46 -18.84
C LYS A 268 15.47 -3.50 -17.68
N TYR A 269 15.34 -4.03 -16.48
CA TYR A 269 15.15 -3.26 -15.25
C TYR A 269 16.37 -3.43 -14.35
N TYR A 270 16.70 -2.36 -13.63
CA TYR A 270 17.79 -2.35 -12.66
C TYR A 270 17.28 -1.76 -11.36
N TYR A 271 17.73 -2.35 -10.26
CA TYR A 271 17.29 -2.00 -8.90
C TYR A 271 18.49 -1.69 -8.03
N ASP A 272 18.29 -0.85 -7.03
CA ASP A 272 19.23 -0.69 -5.93
C ASP A 272 19.20 -1.90 -4.98
N GLU A 273 20.04 -1.85 -3.94
CA GLU A 273 20.14 -2.90 -2.92
C GLU A 273 18.88 -3.01 -2.02
N ALA A 274 18.03 -1.99 -2.01
CA ALA A 274 16.75 -1.97 -1.30
C ALA A 274 15.59 -2.50 -2.18
N GLY A 275 15.84 -2.78 -3.45
CA GLY A 275 14.83 -3.27 -4.40
C GLY A 275 14.06 -2.15 -5.10
N ASN A 276 14.48 -0.89 -4.96
CA ASN A 276 13.85 0.20 -5.70
C ASN A 276 14.40 0.25 -7.12
N ARG A 277 13.52 0.39 -8.12
CA ARG A 277 13.90 0.50 -9.52
C ARG A 277 14.68 1.80 -9.77
N ILE A 278 15.92 1.69 -10.20
CA ILE A 278 16.79 2.84 -10.51
C ILE A 278 16.94 3.11 -12.00
N ARG A 279 16.64 2.12 -12.87
CA ARG A 279 16.72 2.30 -14.33
C ARG A 279 15.85 1.32 -15.10
N LYS A 280 15.32 1.76 -16.25
CA LYS A 280 14.73 0.92 -17.31
C LYS A 280 15.42 1.19 -18.63
N MET A 281 15.70 0.14 -19.39
CA MET A 281 16.21 0.28 -20.76
C MET A 281 15.42 -0.59 -21.71
N SER A 282 14.85 0.02 -22.75
CA SER A 282 14.00 -0.64 -23.75
C SER A 282 14.75 -0.74 -25.09
N TYR A 283 14.75 -1.92 -25.70
CA TYR A 283 15.49 -2.22 -26.94
C TYR A 283 14.56 -2.79 -28.01
N ASN A 284 14.79 -2.41 -29.26
CA ASN A 284 14.22 -3.10 -30.41
C ASN A 284 15.00 -4.39 -30.65
N THR A 285 14.35 -5.53 -30.51
CA THR A 285 15.04 -6.83 -30.62
C THR A 285 15.42 -7.22 -32.05
N SER A 286 14.88 -6.54 -33.07
CA SER A 286 15.17 -6.83 -34.47
C SER A 286 16.55 -6.35 -34.91
N ASN A 287 17.06 -5.30 -34.28
CA ASN A 287 18.31 -4.63 -34.62
C ASN A 287 19.19 -4.27 -33.40
N ASP A 288 18.75 -4.66 -32.19
CA ASP A 288 19.41 -4.39 -30.91
C ASP A 288 19.61 -2.89 -30.61
N SER A 289 18.77 -2.01 -31.20
CA SER A 289 18.86 -0.57 -30.95
C SER A 289 18.14 -0.19 -29.65
N LEU A 290 18.79 0.62 -28.82
CA LEU A 290 18.17 1.29 -27.67
C LEU A 290 17.04 2.20 -28.17
N ILE A 291 15.84 2.00 -27.61
CA ILE A 291 14.64 2.80 -27.86
C ILE A 291 14.50 3.86 -26.77
N ASN A 292 14.67 3.45 -25.51
CA ASN A 292 14.47 4.33 -24.37
C ASN A 292 15.38 3.96 -23.21
N ASP A 293 15.83 4.96 -22.45
CA ASP A 293 16.62 4.83 -21.23
C ASP A 293 16.07 5.76 -20.16
N VAL A 294 15.43 5.18 -19.15
CA VAL A 294 14.77 5.90 -18.06
C VAL A 294 15.53 5.67 -16.76
N ILE A 295 15.86 6.74 -16.05
CA ILE A 295 16.65 6.72 -14.82
C ILE A 295 15.86 7.38 -13.70
N TYR A 296 15.83 6.73 -12.54
CA TYR A 296 15.13 7.21 -11.35
C TYR A 296 16.15 7.64 -10.31
N SER A 297 16.14 8.93 -10.01
CA SER A 297 16.87 9.49 -8.89
C SER A 297 16.03 9.38 -7.63
N ARG A 298 16.58 8.82 -6.56
CA ARG A 298 15.82 8.53 -5.34
C ARG A 298 16.35 9.26 -4.11
N ASP A 299 15.45 9.52 -3.19
CA ASP A 299 15.77 9.99 -1.84
C ASP A 299 16.14 8.81 -0.92
N ILE A 300 16.53 9.14 0.31
CA ILE A 300 16.90 8.12 1.30
C ILE A 300 15.77 7.16 1.68
N SER A 301 14.52 7.59 1.59
CA SER A 301 13.36 6.74 1.83
C SER A 301 12.99 5.88 0.62
N GLY A 302 13.73 6.00 -0.47
CA GLY A 302 13.48 5.29 -1.73
C GLY A 302 12.46 5.98 -2.62
N ARG A 303 11.98 7.19 -2.29
CA ARG A 303 11.03 7.95 -3.15
C ARG A 303 11.74 8.52 -4.37
N GLU A 304 11.09 8.49 -5.53
CA GLU A 304 11.61 9.04 -6.78
C GLU A 304 11.59 10.57 -6.77
N LEU A 305 12.73 11.24 -6.63
CA LEU A 305 12.81 12.71 -6.69
C LEU A 305 12.76 13.25 -8.11
N ALA A 306 13.44 12.57 -9.04
CA ALA A 306 13.54 13.01 -10.42
C ALA A 306 13.66 11.83 -11.36
N ILE A 307 13.14 12.00 -12.58
CA ILE A 307 13.17 11.01 -13.64
C ILE A 307 13.85 11.63 -14.85
N TYR A 308 14.85 10.93 -15.37
CA TYR A 308 15.55 11.31 -16.58
C TYR A 308 15.20 10.32 -17.68
N GLU A 309 14.90 10.83 -18.86
CA GLU A 309 14.64 10.04 -20.05
C GLU A 309 15.66 10.40 -21.14
N ASN A 310 16.35 9.40 -21.68
CA ASN A 310 17.35 9.54 -22.74
C ASN A 310 18.42 10.61 -22.45
N GLY A 311 18.80 10.75 -21.18
CA GLY A 311 19.81 11.69 -20.71
C GLY A 311 19.31 13.11 -20.41
N SER A 312 18.04 13.40 -20.67
CA SER A 312 17.39 14.67 -20.33
C SER A 312 16.50 14.50 -19.11
N ILE A 313 16.30 15.57 -18.35
CA ILE A 313 15.30 15.58 -17.28
C ILE A 313 13.90 15.52 -17.89
N GLU A 314 13.10 14.56 -17.43
CA GLU A 314 11.68 14.41 -17.81
C GLU A 314 10.78 15.08 -16.77
N GLN A 315 10.97 14.73 -15.50
CA GLN A 315 10.18 15.30 -14.41
C GLN A 315 10.91 15.34 -13.07
N TRP A 316 10.66 16.40 -12.30
CA TRP A 316 10.96 16.49 -10.86
C TRP A 316 9.67 16.21 -10.11
N ASN A 317 9.61 15.11 -9.38
CA ASN A 317 8.45 14.83 -8.56
C ASN A 317 8.37 15.81 -7.40
N ILE A 318 7.16 16.22 -7.09
CA ILE A 318 6.88 17.15 -6.02
C ILE A 318 6.19 16.38 -4.89
N TYR A 319 6.84 16.35 -3.72
CA TYR A 319 6.29 15.68 -2.54
C TYR A 319 5.77 16.69 -1.52
N GLY A 320 4.47 16.55 -1.20
CA GLY A 320 3.85 17.09 -0.01
C GLY A 320 3.60 15.98 1.01
N MET A 321 2.35 15.79 1.44
CA MET A 321 1.99 14.60 2.22
C MET A 321 2.13 13.31 1.41
N ASP A 322 1.96 13.40 0.10
CA ASP A 322 2.22 12.36 -0.89
C ASP A 322 2.84 12.97 -2.16
N ASN A 323 2.93 12.20 -3.25
CA ASN A 323 3.33 12.74 -4.54
C ASN A 323 2.25 13.70 -5.07
N THR A 324 2.44 15.00 -4.90
CA THR A 324 1.47 16.06 -5.19
C THR A 324 1.43 16.44 -6.67
N GLY A 325 2.51 16.18 -7.41
CA GLY A 325 2.65 16.66 -8.78
C GLY A 325 4.07 16.51 -9.28
N PHE A 326 4.40 17.24 -10.34
CA PHE A 326 5.75 17.29 -10.87
C PHE A 326 6.07 18.62 -11.57
N ILE A 327 7.35 18.89 -11.76
CA ILE A 327 7.84 19.94 -12.65
C ILE A 327 8.41 19.24 -13.88
N ASP A 328 7.88 19.51 -15.07
CA ASP A 328 8.38 18.90 -16.31
C ASP A 328 9.75 19.46 -16.73
N GLY A 329 10.38 18.84 -17.72
CA GLY A 329 11.68 19.29 -18.24
C GLY A 329 11.70 20.70 -18.86
N ASN A 330 10.52 21.33 -19.03
CA ASN A 330 10.37 22.72 -19.48
C ASN A 330 10.01 23.68 -18.33
N ASP A 331 10.19 23.26 -17.08
CA ASP A 331 9.86 24.01 -15.86
C ASP A 331 8.37 24.33 -15.68
N ASN A 332 7.45 23.60 -16.34
CA ASN A 332 6.03 23.74 -16.05
C ASN A 332 5.64 22.90 -14.84
N ILE A 333 4.95 23.52 -13.89
CA ILE A 333 4.39 22.82 -12.72
C ILE A 333 3.09 22.12 -13.12
N ARG A 334 2.98 20.85 -12.71
CA ARG A 334 1.83 19.99 -12.91
C ARG A 334 1.34 19.45 -11.56
N TYR A 335 0.03 19.47 -11.33
CA TYR A 335 -0.57 18.98 -10.08
C TYR A 335 -1.45 17.76 -10.33
N TYR A 336 -1.39 16.80 -9.41
CA TYR A 336 -2.23 15.60 -9.45
C TYR A 336 -3.55 15.83 -8.69
N MET A 337 -4.66 15.63 -9.37
CA MET A 337 -5.99 15.53 -8.76
C MET A 337 -6.31 14.06 -8.55
N LYS A 338 -6.51 13.68 -7.28
CA LYS A 338 -6.58 12.28 -6.87
C LYS A 338 -7.92 11.92 -6.24
N ASP A 339 -8.35 10.69 -6.46
CA ASP A 339 -9.48 10.11 -5.73
C ASP A 339 -9.10 9.70 -4.29
N HIS A 340 -10.05 9.11 -3.55
CA HIS A 340 -9.85 8.72 -2.16
C HIS A 340 -8.82 7.60 -1.95
N LEU A 341 -8.43 6.89 -3.01
CA LEU A 341 -7.36 5.87 -2.96
C LEU A 341 -6.00 6.45 -3.32
N GLY A 342 -5.95 7.73 -3.72
CA GLY A 342 -4.75 8.35 -4.26
C GLY A 342 -4.51 8.02 -5.74
N SER A 343 -5.51 7.54 -6.49
CA SER A 343 -5.36 7.34 -7.94
C SER A 343 -5.44 8.68 -8.66
N VAL A 344 -4.53 8.92 -9.61
CA VAL A 344 -4.50 10.16 -10.40
C VAL A 344 -5.62 10.14 -11.43
N ARG A 345 -6.61 11.03 -11.27
CA ARG A 345 -7.80 11.18 -12.13
C ARG A 345 -7.65 12.32 -13.13
N ALA A 346 -6.98 13.39 -12.74
CA ALA A 346 -6.58 14.46 -13.63
C ALA A 346 -5.20 15.01 -13.27
N VAL A 347 -4.53 15.58 -14.26
CA VAL A 347 -3.32 16.39 -14.09
C VAL A 347 -3.63 17.78 -14.57
N THR A 348 -3.29 18.80 -13.78
CA THR A 348 -3.52 20.20 -14.13
C THR A 348 -2.22 20.97 -14.30
N ASP A 349 -2.26 22.06 -15.03
CA ASP A 349 -1.24 23.12 -14.92
C ASP A 349 -1.43 23.94 -13.63
N GLY A 350 -0.53 24.88 -13.38
CA GLY A 350 -0.59 25.77 -12.20
C GLY A 350 -1.79 26.73 -12.17
N THR A 351 -2.55 26.86 -13.26
CA THR A 351 -3.75 27.70 -13.31
C THR A 351 -5.05 26.92 -13.13
N GLY A 352 -4.98 25.57 -13.12
CA GLY A 352 -6.14 24.69 -13.03
C GLY A 352 -6.60 24.11 -14.37
N GLY A 353 -5.89 24.41 -15.47
CA GLY A 353 -6.17 23.84 -16.78
C GLY A 353 -5.85 22.35 -16.81
N VAL A 354 -6.79 21.51 -17.26
CA VAL A 354 -6.60 20.04 -17.34
C VAL A 354 -5.69 19.69 -18.51
N VAL A 355 -4.57 19.04 -18.19
CA VAL A 355 -3.53 18.59 -19.12
C VAL A 355 -3.74 17.13 -19.50
N SER A 356 -4.20 16.32 -18.54
CA SER A 356 -4.45 14.90 -18.70
C SER A 356 -5.61 14.49 -17.81
N SER A 357 -6.38 13.49 -18.24
CA SER A 357 -7.44 12.91 -17.41
C SER A 357 -7.70 11.45 -17.76
N GLN A 358 -8.01 10.65 -16.74
CA GLN A 358 -8.19 9.22 -16.88
C GLN A 358 -9.04 8.64 -15.74
N ASP A 359 -9.90 7.67 -16.06
CA ASP A 359 -10.67 6.91 -15.08
C ASP A 359 -10.32 5.43 -15.09
N TYR A 360 -10.42 4.82 -13.92
CA TYR A 360 -10.19 3.40 -13.68
C TYR A 360 -11.43 2.68 -13.18
N ASP A 361 -11.52 1.38 -13.47
CA ASP A 361 -12.36 0.45 -12.73
C ASP A 361 -11.81 0.19 -11.32
N ALA A 362 -12.53 -0.60 -10.53
CA ALA A 362 -12.15 -0.90 -9.16
C ALA A 362 -10.79 -1.62 -9.04
N TRP A 363 -10.33 -2.31 -10.08
CA TRP A 363 -9.05 -3.01 -10.10
C TRP A 363 -7.92 -2.16 -10.70
N GLY A 364 -8.18 -0.92 -11.10
CA GLY A 364 -7.20 0.00 -11.67
C GLY A 364 -7.07 -0.06 -13.20
N TYR A 365 -7.92 -0.83 -13.89
CA TYR A 365 -7.92 -0.91 -15.35
C TYR A 365 -8.58 0.33 -15.94
N LEU A 366 -8.01 0.91 -17.00
CA LEU A 366 -8.53 2.13 -17.62
C LEU A 366 -9.92 1.90 -18.21
N LEU A 367 -10.85 2.80 -17.92
CA LEU A 367 -12.19 2.77 -18.48
C LEU A 367 -12.16 3.20 -19.96
N GLU A 368 -12.82 2.41 -20.81
CA GLU A 368 -12.94 2.70 -22.24
C GLU A 368 -13.50 4.11 -22.48
N ASN A 369 -12.87 4.89 -23.36
CA ASN A 369 -13.26 6.27 -23.70
C ASN A 369 -13.26 7.27 -22.53
N ARG A 370 -12.63 6.92 -21.39
CA ARG A 370 -12.36 7.86 -20.28
C ARG A 370 -10.87 8.05 -20.07
N VAL A 371 -10.20 8.42 -21.16
CA VAL A 371 -8.76 8.66 -21.25
C VAL A 371 -8.54 9.87 -22.16
N TYR A 372 -7.76 10.85 -21.71
CA TYR A 372 -7.38 12.05 -22.45
C TYR A 372 -5.92 12.40 -22.11
N GLU A 373 -5.05 12.38 -23.12
CA GLU A 373 -3.61 12.67 -22.97
C GLU A 373 -2.99 11.94 -21.75
N SER A 374 -3.39 10.69 -21.52
CA SER A 374 -3.00 9.93 -20.31
C SER A 374 -1.50 9.73 -20.16
N ASP A 375 -0.79 9.79 -21.27
CA ASP A 375 0.64 9.54 -21.33
C ASP A 375 1.44 10.75 -20.82
N ALA A 376 0.77 11.89 -20.61
CA ALA A 376 1.35 13.03 -19.89
C ALA A 376 1.52 12.77 -18.37
N SER A 377 1.09 11.61 -17.86
CA SER A 377 1.36 11.17 -16.48
C SER A 377 1.69 9.69 -16.43
N ILE A 378 2.89 9.39 -15.92
CA ILE A 378 3.33 8.02 -15.65
C ILE A 378 2.67 7.43 -14.40
N TYR A 379 2.31 8.26 -13.42
CA TYR A 379 1.60 7.84 -12.22
C TYR A 379 0.11 7.76 -12.49
N LYS A 380 -0.48 6.60 -12.19
CA LYS A 380 -1.86 6.25 -12.54
C LYS A 380 -2.66 5.77 -11.32
N PHE A 381 -3.00 4.49 -11.27
CA PHE A 381 -3.81 3.88 -10.22
C PHE A 381 -3.04 3.87 -8.89
N THR A 382 -3.67 4.34 -7.81
CA THR A 382 -3.04 4.45 -6.46
C THR A 382 -1.66 5.13 -6.46
N SER A 383 -1.46 6.10 -7.36
CA SER A 383 -0.20 6.81 -7.57
C SER A 383 0.99 5.88 -7.90
N LYS A 384 0.76 4.74 -8.56
CA LYS A 384 1.81 3.85 -9.07
C LYS A 384 2.16 4.13 -10.50
N GLU A 385 3.43 3.94 -10.84
CA GLU A 385 3.90 4.06 -12.21
C GLU A 385 3.35 2.89 -13.03
N ARG A 386 2.62 3.19 -14.11
CA ARG A 386 2.26 2.18 -15.12
C ARG A 386 3.32 2.16 -16.20
N ASP A 387 3.96 1.02 -16.39
CA ASP A 387 4.98 0.83 -17.42
C ASP A 387 4.32 0.71 -18.80
N ASP A 388 4.48 1.72 -19.66
CA ASP A 388 3.90 1.70 -21.01
C ASP A 388 4.35 0.50 -21.85
N GLU A 389 5.57 0.02 -21.61
CA GLU A 389 6.14 -1.10 -22.35
C GLU A 389 5.49 -2.46 -22.03
N ASN A 390 4.81 -2.61 -20.89
CA ASN A 390 4.32 -3.92 -20.42
C ASN A 390 2.92 -3.88 -19.79
N GLN A 391 2.40 -2.70 -19.49
CA GLN A 391 1.08 -2.41 -18.90
C GLN A 391 0.88 -2.83 -17.44
N TYR A 392 1.97 -3.15 -16.73
CA TYR A 392 1.95 -3.41 -15.29
C TYR A 392 2.15 -2.13 -14.50
N ASP A 393 1.52 -2.10 -13.33
CA ASP A 393 1.78 -1.10 -12.31
C ASP A 393 2.95 -1.58 -11.43
N TYR A 394 3.98 -0.76 -11.31
CA TYR A 394 5.14 -1.02 -10.46
C TYR A 394 4.87 -0.51 -9.04
N PHE A 395 4.77 -1.44 -8.09
CA PHE A 395 4.50 -1.11 -6.69
C PHE A 395 5.76 -1.06 -5.82
N GLY A 396 6.93 -1.45 -6.34
CA GLY A 396 8.14 -1.62 -5.52
C GLY A 396 8.50 -3.09 -5.41
N ALA A 397 7.85 -3.81 -4.50
CA ALA A 397 8.13 -5.23 -4.29
C ALA A 397 7.51 -6.17 -5.34
N ARG A 398 6.46 -5.73 -6.04
CA ARG A 398 5.70 -6.54 -6.99
C ARG A 398 5.22 -5.72 -8.19
N TYR A 399 4.83 -6.45 -9.23
CA TYR A 399 4.20 -5.92 -10.44
C TYR A 399 2.75 -6.38 -10.49
N TYR A 400 1.85 -5.43 -10.65
CA TYR A 400 0.41 -5.65 -10.64
C TYR A 400 -0.15 -5.55 -12.06
N ASP A 401 -1.00 -6.51 -12.43
CA ASP A 401 -1.78 -6.46 -13.66
C ASP A 401 -3.22 -6.08 -13.33
N ALA A 402 -3.53 -4.80 -13.52
CA ALA A 402 -4.86 -4.23 -13.31
C ALA A 402 -5.94 -4.86 -14.21
N ARG A 403 -5.57 -5.39 -15.38
CA ARG A 403 -6.54 -5.97 -16.32
C ARG A 403 -7.19 -7.22 -15.74
N VAL A 404 -6.41 -8.04 -15.04
CA VAL A 404 -6.88 -9.28 -14.39
C VAL A 404 -7.02 -9.18 -12.87
N GLY A 405 -6.65 -8.05 -12.27
CA GLY A 405 -6.83 -7.77 -10.85
C GLY A 405 -5.89 -8.57 -9.93
N ARG A 406 -4.66 -8.89 -10.36
CA ARG A 406 -3.76 -9.80 -9.63
C ARG A 406 -2.28 -9.41 -9.74
N TRP A 407 -1.50 -9.83 -8.74
CA TRP A 407 -0.04 -9.76 -8.78
C TRP A 407 0.57 -10.80 -9.72
N GLY A 408 1.69 -10.45 -10.36
CA GLY A 408 2.51 -11.40 -11.14
C GLY A 408 3.44 -12.27 -10.27
N GLN A 409 3.70 -11.85 -9.04
CA GLN A 409 4.58 -12.51 -8.06
C GLN A 409 3.78 -12.96 -6.84
N MET A 410 4.32 -13.95 -6.12
CA MET A 410 3.78 -14.33 -4.82
C MET A 410 4.02 -13.23 -3.78
N GLU A 411 3.07 -13.10 -2.85
CA GLU A 411 3.18 -12.27 -1.64
C GLU A 411 4.48 -12.58 -0.86
N PRO A 412 5.40 -11.60 -0.72
CA PRO A 412 6.63 -11.78 0.05
C PRO A 412 6.37 -12.19 1.51
N LEU A 413 5.20 -11.85 2.06
CA LEU A 413 4.78 -12.16 3.42
C LEU A 413 3.70 -13.24 3.47
N LEU A 414 3.77 -14.24 2.59
CA LEU A 414 2.74 -15.28 2.46
C LEU A 414 2.31 -15.92 3.80
N ASP A 415 3.25 -16.14 4.71
CA ASP A 415 2.97 -16.74 6.01
C ASP A 415 1.97 -15.93 6.86
N LYS A 416 1.77 -14.64 6.56
CA LYS A 416 0.74 -13.80 7.17
C LYS A 416 -0.65 -14.01 6.57
N TYR A 417 -0.73 -14.43 5.31
CA TYR A 417 -1.96 -14.46 4.52
C TYR A 417 -2.33 -15.87 4.06
N LEU A 418 -2.08 -16.89 4.88
CA LEU A 418 -2.29 -18.30 4.53
C LEU A 418 -3.72 -18.64 4.08
N GLN A 419 -4.71 -17.81 4.43
CA GLN A 419 -6.12 -18.01 4.10
C GLN A 419 -6.53 -17.34 2.78
N ILE A 420 -5.61 -16.61 2.14
CA ILE A 420 -5.85 -15.83 0.92
C ILE A 420 -4.80 -16.22 -0.11
N THR A 421 -5.19 -16.24 -1.38
CA THR A 421 -4.27 -16.49 -2.48
C THR A 421 -3.05 -15.56 -2.45
N PRO A 422 -1.82 -16.07 -2.65
CA PRO A 422 -0.59 -15.26 -2.62
C PRO A 422 -0.51 -14.21 -3.74
N TYR A 423 -1.44 -14.23 -4.69
CA TYR A 423 -1.51 -13.29 -5.81
C TYR A 423 -2.65 -12.28 -5.65
N ASN A 424 -3.23 -12.19 -4.45
CA ASN A 424 -4.35 -11.32 -4.13
C ASN A 424 -3.94 -9.85 -4.06
N TYR A 425 -4.74 -8.98 -4.68
CA TYR A 425 -4.63 -7.53 -4.50
C TYR A 425 -5.64 -7.03 -3.47
N SER A 426 -5.16 -6.31 -2.45
CA SER A 426 -5.99 -5.55 -1.50
C SER A 426 -7.12 -6.34 -0.83
N LEU A 427 -6.89 -7.61 -0.50
CA LEU A 427 -7.88 -8.53 0.11
C LEU A 427 -9.17 -8.67 -0.72
N ASN A 428 -9.07 -8.49 -2.05
CA ASN A 428 -10.21 -8.35 -2.97
C ASN A 428 -11.17 -7.18 -2.66
N ASN A 429 -10.69 -6.15 -1.95
CA ASN A 429 -11.43 -4.92 -1.66
C ASN A 429 -10.59 -3.68 -2.04
N PRO A 430 -10.35 -3.47 -3.35
CA PRO A 430 -9.46 -2.42 -3.84
C PRO A 430 -10.05 -1.00 -3.71
N LEU A 431 -11.32 -0.88 -3.31
CA LEU A 431 -12.01 0.39 -3.08
C LEU A 431 -11.81 0.94 -1.67
N ARG A 432 -11.27 0.12 -0.76
CA ARG A 432 -10.98 0.48 0.63
C ARG A 432 -9.50 0.32 0.97
N ILE A 433 -8.85 -0.70 0.41
CA ILE A 433 -7.48 -1.07 0.78
C ILE A 433 -6.55 -0.75 -0.39
N VAL A 434 -5.49 -0.01 -0.10
CA VAL A 434 -4.39 0.28 -1.03
C VAL A 434 -3.15 -0.44 -0.53
N ASP A 435 -2.39 -1.06 -1.45
CA ASP A 435 -1.05 -1.57 -1.14
C ASP A 435 -0.01 -0.46 -1.46
N PRO A 436 0.64 0.15 -0.46
CA PRO A 436 1.53 1.29 -0.71
C PRO A 436 2.86 0.92 -1.36
N ASN A 437 3.33 -0.33 -1.30
CA ASN A 437 4.66 -0.67 -1.79
C ASN A 437 4.81 -2.11 -2.33
N GLY A 438 3.69 -2.80 -2.55
CA GLY A 438 3.66 -4.21 -2.91
C GLY A 438 3.93 -5.14 -1.73
N ASN A 439 3.94 -4.64 -0.49
CA ASN A 439 4.08 -5.38 0.77
C ASN A 439 2.96 -5.00 1.76
N ASP A 440 2.75 -5.84 2.79
CA ASP A 440 1.70 -5.68 3.82
C ASP A 440 1.36 -4.20 4.19
N PRO A 441 0.08 -3.78 4.04
CA PRO A 441 -0.35 -2.39 4.22
C PRO A 441 -0.43 -1.89 5.67
N ARG A 442 -0.25 -2.73 6.70
CA ARG A 442 -0.57 -2.39 8.13
C ARG A 442 0.62 -1.87 8.98
N ARG A 443 1.71 -1.38 8.38
CA ARG A 443 3.02 -1.20 9.06
C ARG A 443 3.30 0.17 9.69
N ASP A 444 2.41 1.14 9.59
CA ASP A 444 2.60 2.48 10.17
C ASP A 444 2.47 2.53 11.71
N GLN A 445 2.06 1.44 12.36
CA GLN A 445 1.83 1.36 13.80
C GLN A 445 2.80 0.43 14.58
N LEU A 446 3.90 -0.01 13.95
CA LEU A 446 4.94 -0.86 14.57
C LEU A 446 5.85 -0.03 15.49
N ALA A 447 6.11 -0.54 16.70
CA ALA A 447 6.87 0.18 17.72
C ALA A 447 8.03 -0.62 18.33
N SER A 448 9.02 0.11 18.85
CA SER A 448 10.06 -0.40 19.74
C SER A 448 9.53 -0.70 21.12
N ILE A 449 10.25 -1.56 21.85
CA ILE A 449 9.95 -1.84 23.26
C ILE A 449 10.05 -0.55 24.07
N GLU A 450 11.02 0.31 23.78
CA GLU A 450 11.18 1.60 24.46
C GLU A 450 9.95 2.49 24.28
N GLN A 451 9.43 2.59 23.07
CA GLN A 451 8.18 3.32 22.79
C GLN A 451 6.98 2.70 23.52
N VAL A 452 6.88 1.37 23.57
CA VAL A 452 5.81 0.68 24.31
C VAL A 452 5.93 0.95 25.81
N VAL A 453 7.13 0.87 26.37
CA VAL A 453 7.41 1.16 27.78
C VAL A 453 7.06 2.61 28.09
N GLN A 454 7.38 3.57 27.23
CA GLN A 454 7.01 4.96 27.42
C GLN A 454 5.47 5.11 27.49
N VAL A 455 4.73 4.46 26.60
CA VAL A 455 3.25 4.44 26.64
C VAL A 455 2.75 3.85 27.96
N LEU A 456 3.39 2.80 28.47
CA LEU A 456 3.04 2.18 29.75
C LEU A 456 3.33 3.10 30.95
N GLU A 457 4.46 3.81 30.96
CA GLU A 457 4.83 4.77 32.00
C GLU A 457 3.89 5.98 32.04
N ASP A 458 3.48 6.48 30.87
CA ASP A 458 2.52 7.59 30.75
C ASP A 458 1.11 7.20 31.23
N ASN A 459 0.84 5.90 31.40
CA ASN A 459 -0.46 5.35 31.74
C ASN A 459 -0.46 4.53 33.04
N VAL A 460 0.48 4.79 33.94
CA VAL A 460 0.54 4.15 35.27
C VAL A 460 -0.78 4.33 36.03
N GLY A 461 -1.25 3.24 36.65
CA GLY A 461 -2.51 3.20 37.40
C GLY A 461 -3.72 2.75 36.58
N LYS A 462 -3.59 2.60 35.27
CA LYS A 462 -4.59 1.92 34.44
C LYS A 462 -4.53 0.40 34.62
N THR A 463 -5.69 -0.23 34.54
CA THR A 463 -5.83 -1.69 34.46
C THR A 463 -5.33 -2.21 33.12
N TYR A 464 -5.06 -3.52 33.01
CA TYR A 464 -4.65 -4.13 31.73
C TYR A 464 -5.76 -3.98 30.67
N TRP A 465 -7.04 -3.98 31.06
CA TRP A 465 -8.15 -3.66 30.14
C TRP A 465 -8.09 -2.25 29.57
N GLU A 466 -7.87 -1.25 30.43
CA GLU A 466 -7.78 0.15 30.02
C GLU A 466 -6.54 0.41 29.16
N LEU A 467 -5.44 -0.31 29.40
CA LEU A 467 -4.26 -0.28 28.53
C LEU A 467 -4.54 -0.84 27.15
N GLY A 468 -5.34 -1.92 27.03
CA GLY A 468 -5.79 -2.41 25.72
C GLY A 468 -6.51 -1.31 24.91
N SER A 469 -7.33 -0.49 25.57
CA SER A 469 -7.98 0.68 24.95
C SER A 469 -7.03 1.85 24.66
N VAL A 470 -5.90 1.96 25.36
CA VAL A 470 -4.85 2.95 25.06
C VAL A 470 -4.12 2.55 23.78
N PHE A 471 -3.68 1.29 23.68
CA PHE A 471 -2.98 0.78 22.50
C PHE A 471 -3.88 0.73 21.25
N SER A 472 -5.17 0.48 21.42
CA SER A 472 -6.13 0.52 20.29
C SER A 472 -6.25 1.88 19.61
N ASN A 473 -5.94 2.97 20.34
CA ASN A 473 -6.05 4.35 19.86
C ASN A 473 -4.68 5.02 19.67
N SER A 474 -3.61 4.22 19.67
CA SER A 474 -2.22 4.69 19.62
C SER A 474 -1.57 4.37 18.27
N ASN A 475 -0.64 5.22 17.85
CA ASN A 475 0.28 4.91 16.72
C ASN A 475 1.38 3.92 17.14
N VAL A 476 1.47 3.59 18.43
CA VAL A 476 2.29 2.52 19.00
C VAL A 476 1.31 1.39 19.33
N ARG A 477 1.20 0.38 18.46
CA ARG A 477 0.21 -0.70 18.61
C ARG A 477 0.82 -2.10 18.51
N TYR A 478 1.80 -2.28 17.63
CA TYR A 478 2.38 -3.59 17.38
C TYR A 478 3.82 -3.68 17.89
N ILE A 479 4.20 -4.86 18.40
CA ILE A 479 5.60 -5.28 18.57
C ILE A 479 5.85 -6.55 17.78
N TYR A 480 7.08 -6.72 17.31
CA TYR A 480 7.51 -7.97 16.69
C TYR A 480 8.45 -8.73 17.61
N THR A 481 8.28 -10.04 17.71
CA THR A 481 9.10 -10.93 18.54
C THR A 481 9.56 -12.13 17.73
N GLU A 482 10.79 -12.60 17.96
CA GLU A 482 11.32 -13.78 17.27
C GLU A 482 10.52 -15.05 17.61
N LYS A 483 9.96 -15.14 18.83
CA LYS A 483 9.28 -16.35 19.29
C LYS A 483 7.81 -16.43 18.88
N GLN A 484 7.11 -15.29 18.74
CA GLN A 484 5.66 -15.25 18.56
C GLN A 484 5.23 -14.46 17.31
N GLY A 485 6.15 -13.80 16.62
CA GLY A 485 5.81 -12.91 15.51
C GLY A 485 5.23 -11.58 15.99
N PHE A 486 4.28 -11.04 15.24
CA PHE A 486 3.58 -9.80 15.59
C PHE A 486 2.66 -10.01 16.80
N ILE A 487 2.72 -9.07 17.73
CA ILE A 487 1.84 -8.98 18.89
C ILE A 487 1.13 -7.63 18.82
N ASP A 488 -0.19 -7.65 18.65
CA ASP A 488 -1.08 -6.51 18.90
C ASP A 488 -1.21 -6.31 20.41
N LEU A 489 -0.75 -5.15 20.87
CA LEU A 489 -0.78 -4.80 22.29
C LEU A 489 -2.21 -4.63 22.80
N GLN A 490 -3.17 -4.23 21.97
CA GLN A 490 -4.59 -4.18 22.36
C GLN A 490 -5.06 -5.57 22.82
N HIS A 491 -4.93 -6.57 21.95
CA HIS A 491 -5.38 -7.94 22.23
C HIS A 491 -4.55 -8.62 23.32
N PHE A 492 -3.23 -8.37 23.35
CA PHE A 492 -2.35 -8.83 24.41
C PHE A 492 -2.83 -8.37 25.80
N PHE A 493 -3.08 -7.07 25.97
CA PHE A 493 -3.47 -6.50 27.25
C PHE A 493 -4.90 -6.88 27.66
N SER A 494 -5.83 -6.98 26.70
CA SER A 494 -7.17 -7.50 26.94
C SER A 494 -7.17 -8.95 27.40
N ALA A 495 -6.38 -9.83 26.77
CA ALA A 495 -6.29 -11.23 27.16
C ALA A 495 -5.58 -11.44 28.51
N ALA A 496 -4.56 -10.63 28.82
CA ALA A 496 -3.86 -10.64 30.09
C ALA A 496 -4.78 -10.31 31.28
N GLU A 497 -5.66 -9.32 31.11
CA GLU A 497 -6.67 -8.98 32.13
C GLU A 497 -7.57 -10.19 32.40
N ILE A 498 -8.12 -10.80 31.34
CA ILE A 498 -9.09 -11.90 31.47
C ILE A 498 -8.43 -13.13 32.11
N SER A 499 -7.23 -13.51 31.66
CA SER A 499 -6.57 -14.73 32.15
C SER A 499 -6.11 -14.59 33.60
N SER A 500 -5.75 -13.38 34.04
CA SER A 500 -5.40 -13.12 35.45
C SER A 500 -6.59 -13.27 36.41
N LYS A 501 -7.84 -13.31 35.90
CA LYS A 501 -9.06 -13.55 36.68
C LYS A 501 -9.59 -14.97 36.54
N TYR A 502 -9.64 -15.44 35.31
CA TYR A 502 -10.44 -16.60 34.94
C TYR A 502 -9.58 -17.75 34.39
N GLY A 503 -8.27 -17.55 34.30
CA GLY A 503 -7.34 -18.51 33.72
C GLY A 503 -7.24 -18.43 32.20
N VAL A 504 -6.17 -19.03 31.67
CA VAL A 504 -5.78 -18.99 30.25
C VAL A 504 -6.90 -19.51 29.34
N ASP A 505 -7.51 -20.66 29.68
CA ASP A 505 -8.54 -21.30 28.85
C ASP A 505 -9.78 -20.41 28.64
N ILE A 506 -10.14 -19.61 29.65
CA ILE A 506 -11.29 -18.69 29.55
C ILE A 506 -10.93 -17.46 28.73
N ALA A 507 -9.71 -16.94 28.88
CA ALA A 507 -9.22 -15.81 28.09
C ALA A 507 -9.16 -16.15 26.60
N LEU A 508 -8.62 -17.32 26.25
CA LEU A 508 -8.55 -17.78 24.86
C LEU A 508 -9.95 -17.94 24.25
N LYS A 509 -10.89 -18.59 24.96
CA LYS A 509 -12.27 -18.78 24.48
C LYS A 509 -13.04 -17.47 24.32
N LEU A 510 -12.82 -16.51 25.22
CA LEU A 510 -13.45 -15.19 25.12
C LEU A 510 -12.82 -14.36 23.99
N GLY A 511 -11.49 -14.41 23.82
CA GLY A 511 -10.80 -13.82 22.67
C GLY A 511 -11.36 -14.38 21.36
N GLU A 512 -11.33 -15.70 21.18
CA GLU A 512 -11.91 -16.38 20.01
C GLU A 512 -13.40 -16.03 19.79
N GLY A 513 -14.18 -15.88 20.86
CA GLY A 513 -15.58 -15.47 20.79
C GLY A 513 -15.79 -14.01 20.40
N VAL A 514 -14.92 -13.11 20.87
CA VAL A 514 -14.90 -11.70 20.47
C VAL A 514 -14.46 -11.58 19.02
N GLU A 515 -13.40 -12.26 18.59
CA GLU A 515 -12.98 -12.29 17.18
C GLU A 515 -14.08 -12.87 16.28
N SER A 516 -14.73 -13.95 16.72
CA SER A 516 -15.88 -14.52 16.01
C SER A 516 -17.05 -13.54 15.91
N ALA A 517 -17.34 -12.77 16.96
CA ALA A 517 -18.42 -11.78 16.97
C ALA A 517 -18.07 -10.55 16.11
N GLN A 518 -16.84 -10.04 16.20
CA GLN A 518 -16.35 -8.95 15.37
C GLN A 518 -16.29 -9.35 13.89
N SER A 519 -15.97 -10.61 13.59
CA SER A 519 -16.02 -11.21 12.26
C SER A 519 -17.43 -11.20 11.69
N ILE A 520 -18.44 -11.53 12.51
CA ILE A 520 -19.86 -11.46 12.12
C ILE A 520 -20.31 -10.00 11.91
N GLU A 521 -19.76 -9.06 12.67
CA GLU A 521 -20.07 -7.62 12.58
C GLU A 521 -19.27 -6.88 11.49
N GLY A 522 -18.29 -7.55 10.87
CA GLY A 522 -17.48 -7.02 9.78
C GLY A 522 -16.40 -6.02 10.22
N ASN A 523 -15.94 -6.07 11.47
CA ASN A 523 -14.81 -5.25 11.94
C ASN A 523 -13.47 -5.83 11.47
N GLU A 524 -12.52 -4.95 11.16
CA GLU A 524 -11.22 -5.32 10.58
C GLU A 524 -10.32 -6.09 11.55
N SER A 525 -10.40 -5.80 12.86
CA SER A 525 -9.55 -6.43 13.89
C SER A 525 -9.94 -7.85 14.28
N ALA A 526 -10.88 -8.48 13.58
CA ALA A 526 -11.33 -9.84 13.90
C ALA A 526 -10.46 -10.93 13.25
N TRP A 527 -9.57 -10.51 12.35
CA TRP A 527 -8.89 -11.36 11.38
C TRP A 527 -7.41 -11.00 11.24
N ASP A 528 -6.88 -10.19 12.16
CA ASP A 528 -5.49 -9.85 12.16
C ASP A 528 -4.73 -11.10 12.68
N PRO A 529 -3.83 -11.72 11.88
CA PRO A 529 -3.14 -12.96 12.25
C PRO A 529 -2.29 -12.85 13.52
N GLU A 530 -2.05 -11.62 13.98
CA GLU A 530 -1.48 -11.25 15.27
C GLU A 530 -2.45 -11.44 16.45
N ASP A 531 -3.77 -11.46 16.28
CA ASP A 531 -4.75 -11.45 17.39
C ASP A 531 -4.76 -12.76 18.17
N LEU A 532 -4.73 -13.92 17.49
CA LEU A 532 -4.68 -15.21 18.15
C LEU A 532 -3.34 -15.43 18.89
N PRO A 533 -2.17 -15.14 18.28
CA PRO A 533 -0.90 -15.05 19.00
C PRO A 533 -0.95 -14.05 20.16
N SER A 534 -1.50 -12.85 19.98
CA SER A 534 -1.57 -11.81 21.01
C SER A 534 -2.45 -12.22 22.17
N ASN A 535 -3.62 -12.81 21.88
CA ASN A 535 -4.54 -13.37 22.86
C ASN A 535 -3.87 -14.50 23.63
N LYS A 536 -3.11 -15.38 22.96
CA LYS A 536 -2.38 -16.47 23.62
C LYS A 536 -1.23 -15.98 24.49
N VAL A 537 -0.40 -15.10 23.95
CA VAL A 537 0.79 -14.57 24.63
C VAL A 537 0.38 -13.66 25.78
N GLY A 538 -0.65 -12.82 25.58
CA GLY A 538 -1.31 -12.04 26.62
C GLY A 538 -1.96 -12.90 27.69
N ALA A 539 -2.66 -13.97 27.32
CA ALA A 539 -3.25 -14.88 28.29
C ALA A 539 -2.18 -15.60 29.15
N ILE A 540 -1.06 -16.01 28.56
CA ILE A 540 0.08 -16.59 29.30
C ILE A 540 0.64 -15.54 30.27
N PHE A 541 0.93 -14.32 29.81
CA PHE A 541 1.41 -13.24 30.66
C PHE A 541 0.45 -12.94 31.82
N GLY A 542 -0.84 -12.82 31.54
CA GLY A 542 -1.86 -12.60 32.57
C GLY A 542 -1.94 -13.72 33.61
N SER A 543 -1.58 -14.95 33.23
CA SER A 543 -1.48 -16.09 34.15
C SER A 543 -0.24 -16.08 35.04
N GLU A 544 0.70 -15.15 34.83
CA GLU A 544 1.88 -14.96 35.68
C GLU A 544 1.67 -13.86 36.73
N ILE A 545 0.66 -13.00 36.55
CA ILE A 545 0.36 -11.85 37.42
C ILE A 545 -0.86 -12.07 38.34
N TRP A 546 -1.26 -13.33 38.60
CA TRP A 546 -2.46 -13.75 39.35
C TRP A 546 -3.00 -12.73 40.38
N GLY A 547 -4.16 -12.14 40.09
CA GLY A 547 -4.87 -11.25 41.01
C GLY A 547 -4.33 -9.81 41.11
N ASN A 548 -3.30 -9.43 40.36
CA ASN A 548 -2.69 -8.10 40.38
C ASN A 548 -3.11 -7.22 39.19
N ARG A 549 -4.41 -6.96 39.04
CA ARG A 549 -4.98 -6.26 37.85
C ARG A 549 -4.96 -4.74 37.91
N ASN A 550 -4.84 -4.20 39.11
CA ASN A 550 -4.91 -2.75 39.34
C ASN A 550 -3.52 -2.10 39.36
N ASN A 551 -2.46 -2.88 39.18
CA ASN A 551 -1.09 -2.38 39.14
C ASN A 551 -0.35 -3.05 38.00
N LEU A 552 -0.25 -2.32 36.89
CA LEU A 552 0.70 -2.64 35.83
C LEU A 552 2.10 -2.75 36.44
N ASN A 553 2.71 -3.93 36.31
CA ASN A 553 4.11 -4.11 36.65
C ASN A 553 4.92 -4.03 35.35
N ILE A 554 5.41 -2.82 35.05
CA ILE A 554 6.17 -2.54 33.82
C ILE A 554 7.42 -3.41 33.76
N GLU A 555 8.12 -3.62 34.88
CA GLU A 555 9.30 -4.50 34.94
C GLU A 555 8.96 -5.95 34.59
N MET A 556 7.81 -6.47 35.05
CA MET A 556 7.35 -7.80 34.69
C MET A 556 6.95 -7.89 33.21
N PHE A 557 6.25 -6.89 32.67
CA PHE A 557 5.92 -6.84 31.24
C PHE A 557 7.20 -6.82 30.40
N GLN A 558 8.12 -5.91 30.70
CA GLN A 558 9.41 -5.81 30.02
C GLN A 558 10.15 -7.14 30.07
N LYS A 559 10.24 -7.77 31.24
CA LYS A 559 10.88 -9.08 31.37
C LYS A 559 10.19 -10.15 30.53
N PHE A 560 8.86 -10.23 30.58
CA PHE A 560 8.09 -11.23 29.84
C PHE A 560 8.23 -11.04 28.32
N ILE A 561 8.14 -9.79 27.86
CA ILE A 561 8.30 -9.46 26.44
C ILE A 561 9.75 -9.66 26.00
N MET A 562 10.75 -9.29 26.81
CA MET A 562 12.17 -9.61 26.57
C MET A 562 12.41 -11.11 26.45
N ASP A 563 11.71 -11.93 27.25
CA ASP A 563 11.74 -13.38 27.14
C ASP A 563 11.11 -13.89 25.83
N GLN A 564 10.36 -13.07 25.07
CA GLN A 564 9.89 -13.40 23.72
C GLN A 564 10.92 -13.10 22.62
N ASN A 565 12.13 -12.61 22.97
CA ASN A 565 13.10 -12.02 22.03
C ASN A 565 12.45 -10.94 21.16
N PRO A 566 12.03 -9.83 21.76
CA PRO A 566 11.39 -8.72 21.09
C PRO A 566 12.42 -7.94 20.28
N PHE A 567 11.99 -7.50 19.11
CA PHE A 567 12.82 -6.72 18.21
C PHE A 567 12.77 -5.24 18.58
N ASP A 568 13.91 -4.54 18.49
CA ASP A 568 13.99 -3.09 18.64
C ASP A 568 14.27 -2.42 17.28
N PRO A 569 13.28 -1.72 16.68
CA PRO A 569 13.45 -0.98 15.43
C PRO A 569 14.46 0.16 15.49
N ALA A 570 14.99 0.52 16.67
CA ALA A 570 16.00 1.56 16.86
C ALA A 570 17.41 1.06 17.26
N ASP A 571 17.63 -0.25 17.48
CA ASP A 571 18.93 -0.77 17.96
C ASP A 571 20.01 -0.81 16.85
N PRO A 572 21.11 -0.04 16.97
CA PRO A 572 22.18 0.02 15.97
C PRO A 572 23.22 -1.11 16.08
N MET A 573 23.15 -1.97 17.11
CA MET A 573 24.00 -3.16 17.31
C MET A 573 23.32 -4.48 16.93
N ILE A 574 22.03 -4.44 16.56
CA ILE A 574 21.42 -5.52 15.80
C ILE A 574 21.93 -5.39 14.36
N SER A 575 23.04 -6.08 14.07
CA SER A 575 23.52 -6.22 12.70
C SER A 575 22.41 -6.84 11.84
N GLU A 576 22.33 -6.40 10.58
CA GLU A 576 21.31 -6.78 9.60
C GLU A 576 20.95 -8.29 9.65
N ASP A 577 21.92 -9.14 9.98
CA ASP A 577 21.92 -10.60 10.19
C ASP A 577 20.80 -11.22 11.06
N LYS A 578 20.15 -10.48 11.97
CA LYS A 578 19.05 -11.01 12.81
C LYS A 578 17.64 -10.63 12.35
N LEU A 579 17.56 -9.61 11.50
CA LEU A 579 16.37 -9.26 10.72
C LEU A 579 16.45 -9.75 9.27
N TYR A 580 17.53 -10.46 8.93
CA TYR A 580 17.83 -10.80 7.56
C TYR A 580 17.01 -11.98 7.04
N ILE A 581 15.98 -11.67 6.27
CA ILE A 581 15.51 -12.56 5.21
C ILE A 581 16.47 -12.35 4.03
N PRO A 582 17.13 -13.40 3.50
CA PRO A 582 18.29 -13.22 2.65
C PRO A 582 17.94 -12.45 1.38
N ARG A 583 18.72 -11.39 1.10
CA ARG A 583 18.51 -10.59 -0.09
C ARG A 583 18.90 -11.35 -1.36
N ASN A 584 19.63 -12.49 -1.36
CA ASN A 584 19.89 -13.34 -2.55
C ASN A 584 20.38 -14.80 -2.32
N GLU A 585 20.34 -15.64 -3.37
CA GLU A 585 20.69 -17.10 -3.34
C GLU A 585 22.18 -17.42 -3.07
N ILE A 586 23.09 -16.47 -3.23
CA ILE A 586 24.54 -16.72 -3.00
C ILE A 586 24.84 -16.84 -1.50
N GLU A 587 24.07 -16.17 -0.63
CA GLU A 587 24.20 -16.23 0.83
C GLU A 587 23.45 -17.42 1.47
N GLN A 588 22.45 -17.97 0.78
CA GLN A 588 21.76 -19.21 1.17
C GLN A 588 22.71 -20.41 1.31
N LYS A 589 23.86 -20.37 0.63
CA LYS A 589 24.83 -21.46 0.62
C LYS A 589 25.68 -21.55 1.90
N TYR A 590 25.69 -20.51 2.74
CA TYR A 590 26.58 -20.40 3.91
C TYR A 590 25.87 -20.43 5.27
N TYR A 591 24.55 -20.27 5.34
CA TYR A 591 23.77 -20.35 6.57
C TYR A 591 22.51 -21.20 6.38
N PRO A 592 22.55 -22.52 6.64
CA PRO A 592 21.35 -23.35 6.59
C PRO A 592 20.39 -22.96 7.73
N LEU A 593 19.14 -22.64 7.38
CA LEU A 593 18.03 -22.52 8.33
C LEU A 593 17.94 -23.81 9.18
N PRO A 594 17.63 -23.72 10.49
CA PRO A 594 17.46 -24.90 11.32
C PRO A 594 16.35 -25.79 10.76
N GLN A 595 16.74 -26.95 10.22
CA GLN A 595 15.78 -27.98 9.85
C GLN A 595 15.09 -28.53 11.09
N LYS A 596 13.76 -28.63 11.00
CA LYS A 596 12.81 -29.31 11.89
C LYS A 596 12.42 -28.58 13.18
N THR A 597 11.18 -28.10 13.19
CA THR A 597 10.15 -28.70 14.05
C THR A 597 8.93 -29.01 13.19
N ASN A 598 8.36 -30.20 13.36
CA ASN A 598 7.17 -30.65 12.64
C ASN A 598 5.98 -29.79 13.06
N TYR A 599 5.74 -28.66 12.39
CA TYR A 599 4.42 -28.07 12.37
C TYR A 599 3.56 -28.94 11.44
N LYS A 600 2.80 -29.86 12.02
CA LYS A 600 1.67 -30.46 11.31
C LYS A 600 0.55 -29.42 11.37
N PRO A 601 0.15 -28.80 10.26
CA PRO A 601 -1.06 -27.99 10.26
C PRO A 601 -2.21 -28.87 10.76
N TYR A 602 -2.98 -28.36 11.73
CA TYR A 602 -4.23 -28.98 12.13
C TYR A 602 -5.19 -28.84 10.94
N TYR A 603 -5.24 -29.87 10.09
CA TYR A 603 -6.35 -30.06 9.18
C TYR A 603 -7.58 -30.28 10.07
N GLY A 604 -8.32 -29.21 10.35
CA GLY A 604 -9.60 -29.33 11.04
C GLY A 604 -10.49 -30.26 10.23
N GLU A 605 -10.70 -31.47 10.75
CA GLU A 605 -11.82 -32.30 10.33
C GLU A 605 -13.08 -31.43 10.41
N SER A 606 -13.75 -31.29 9.27
CA SER A 606 -14.97 -30.51 9.07
C SER A 606 -15.92 -30.58 10.27
N PRO A 607 -16.06 -29.53 11.10
CA PRO A 607 -17.10 -29.50 12.11
C PRO A 607 -18.40 -29.07 11.42
N ASN A 608 -19.37 -29.97 11.35
CA ASN A 608 -20.75 -29.63 11.05
C ASN A 608 -21.27 -28.59 12.06
N TYR A 609 -21.13 -27.30 11.74
CA TYR A 609 -21.55 -26.19 12.59
C TYR A 609 -23.06 -26.21 12.92
N ILE A 610 -23.88 -26.92 12.14
CA ILE A 610 -25.33 -27.05 12.35
C ILE A 610 -25.68 -28.01 13.51
N GLU A 611 -24.87 -29.04 13.81
CA GLU A 611 -25.17 -29.96 14.92
C GLU A 611 -24.84 -29.39 16.31
N ASN A 612 -23.83 -28.51 16.41
CA ASN A 612 -23.45 -27.90 17.68
C ASN A 612 -24.38 -26.75 18.11
N TYR A 613 -25.08 -26.11 17.16
CA TYR A 613 -26.08 -25.08 17.47
C TYR A 613 -27.39 -25.68 18.02
N ILE A 614 -27.70 -26.95 17.71
CA ILE A 614 -28.94 -27.62 18.12
C ILE A 614 -28.82 -28.29 19.50
N LYS A 615 -27.59 -28.58 19.98
CA LYS A 615 -27.38 -29.28 21.26
C LYS A 615 -27.29 -28.39 22.50
N TYR A 616 -27.11 -27.07 22.33
CA TYR A 616 -26.94 -26.11 23.44
C TYR A 616 -27.70 -24.78 23.23
N GLY A 617 -28.98 -24.84 22.84
CA GLY A 617 -29.91 -23.72 23.00
C GLY A 617 -30.28 -23.45 24.48
N PRO A 618 -30.66 -22.20 24.83
CA PRO A 618 -30.65 -21.67 26.21
C PRO A 618 -31.84 -22.16 27.06
N PRO A 619 -31.69 -22.25 28.39
CA PRO A 619 -32.09 -21.16 29.30
C PRO A 619 -31.11 -21.01 30.50
N VAL A 620 -31.05 -19.90 31.24
CA VAL A 620 -31.91 -19.63 32.40
C VAL A 620 -31.61 -18.21 32.92
N ARG A 621 -32.65 -17.38 33.00
CA ARG A 621 -32.74 -16.15 33.81
C ARG A 621 -32.54 -16.46 35.28
N PHE A 622 -31.99 -15.54 36.07
CA PHE A 622 -32.41 -15.32 37.48
C PHE A 622 -32.04 -13.88 37.95
N PRO A 623 -32.68 -13.36 39.02
CA PRO A 623 -33.56 -12.20 38.95
C PRO A 623 -33.07 -10.96 39.74
N GLU A 624 -33.68 -9.80 39.50
CA GLU A 624 -33.78 -8.70 40.47
C GLU A 624 -34.77 -9.06 41.60
N PRO A 625 -34.58 -8.53 42.83
CA PRO A 625 -34.81 -7.11 43.14
C PRO A 625 -33.53 -6.32 43.42
#